data_AF-A0A2S6V8P7-F1
#
_entry.id   AF-A0A2S6V8P7-F1
#
_cell.length_a   1.000
_cell.length_b   1.000
_cell.length_c   1.000
_cell.angle_alpha   90.00
_cell.angle_beta   90.00
_cell.angle_gamma   90.00
#
_symmetry.space_group_name_H-M   'P 1'
#
loop_
_entity.id
_entity.type
_entity.pdbx_description
1 polymer ?
#
loop_
_entity_poly.entity_id
_entity_poly.type
_entity_poly.pdbx_seq_one_letter_code
_entity_poly.pdbx_strand_id
1 'polypeptide(L)'
;MAAKRKKHESEETPLPIQRSPGFSSQFKEDLAWWFKTDYKKASKILDLVTAVMADPFQGIGKPEPLKYLDADVWSRRIDLEHRLIYLVGSTQIDFLACRFHYKD
;
A
#
# COMPACT_ATOMS: atom_id res chain seq x y z
N MET A 1 -23.41 10.62 51.73
CA MET A 1 -22.73 9.52 51.00
C MET A 1 -23.29 9.48 49.59
N ALA A 2 -22.60 10.08 48.60
CA ALA A 2 -22.99 10.00 47.19
C ALA A 2 -21.94 9.16 46.46
N ALA A 3 -22.31 7.94 46.07
CA ALA A 3 -21.44 7.06 45.30
C ALA A 3 -21.38 7.57 43.86
N LYS A 4 -20.27 8.24 43.51
CA LYS A 4 -19.93 8.55 42.11
C LYS A 4 -19.67 7.24 41.37
N ARG A 5 -20.59 6.83 40.51
CA ARG A 5 -20.40 5.74 39.56
C ARG A 5 -19.26 6.12 38.61
N LYS A 6 -18.17 5.34 38.60
CA LYS A 6 -17.11 5.43 37.60
C LYS A 6 -17.70 5.03 36.24
N LYS A 7 -17.68 5.96 35.28
CA LYS A 7 -18.00 5.68 33.88
C LYS A 7 -16.87 4.82 33.34
N HIS A 8 -17.16 3.56 33.01
CA HIS A 8 -16.21 2.68 32.35
C HIS A 8 -16.24 3.06 30.87
N GLU A 9 -15.22 3.79 30.43
CA GLU A 9 -15.01 4.12 29.02
C GLU A 9 -14.51 2.83 28.35
N SER A 10 -15.39 2.20 27.58
CA SER A 10 -15.09 0.99 26.83
C SER A 10 -14.03 1.32 25.77
N GLU A 11 -12.85 0.71 25.87
CA GLU A 11 -11.85 0.69 24.81
C GLU A 11 -12.48 0.04 23.57
N GLU A 12 -12.98 0.85 22.63
CA GLU A 12 -13.37 0.38 21.30
C GLU A 12 -12.09 -0.08 20.60
N THR A 13 -11.89 -1.39 20.53
CA THR A 13 -10.86 -1.95 19.65
C THR A 13 -11.28 -1.59 18.22
N PRO A 14 -10.48 -0.83 17.46
CA PRO A 14 -10.87 -0.46 16.11
C PRO A 14 -11.10 -1.74 15.30
N LEU A 15 -12.27 -1.85 14.69
CA LEU A 15 -12.57 -2.94 13.77
C LEU A 15 -11.46 -3.00 12.72
N PRO A 16 -11.00 -4.20 12.33
CA PRO A 16 -9.98 -4.33 11.30
C PRO A 16 -10.44 -3.56 10.05
N ILE A 17 -9.65 -2.55 9.65
CA ILE A 17 -9.98 -1.73 8.49
C ILE A 17 -9.87 -2.63 7.25
N GLN A 18 -11.01 -3.12 6.78
CA GLN A 18 -11.09 -3.92 5.58
C GLN A 18 -11.00 -2.99 4.37
N ARG A 19 -9.82 -2.92 3.75
CA ARG A 19 -9.62 -2.18 2.50
C ARG A 19 -9.71 -3.13 1.31
N SER A 20 -10.29 -2.66 0.19
CA SER A 20 -10.20 -3.35 -1.11
C SER A 20 -8.92 -2.94 -1.86
N PRO A 21 -8.35 -3.82 -2.70
CA PRO A 21 -7.29 -3.44 -3.63
C PRO A 21 -7.88 -2.85 -4.92
N GLY A 22 -7.47 -1.64 -5.27
CA GLY A 22 -7.69 -1.01 -6.58
C GLY A 22 -6.45 -1.13 -7.47
N PHE A 23 -6.64 -1.38 -8.76
CA PHE A 23 -5.54 -1.51 -9.72
C PHE A 23 -5.74 -0.57 -10.90
N SER A 24 -4.86 0.43 -11.03
CA SER A 24 -4.84 1.34 -12.16
C SER A 24 -4.51 0.60 -13.48
N SER A 25 -4.83 1.19 -14.62
CA SER A 25 -4.42 0.65 -15.93
C SER A 25 -2.89 0.55 -16.04
N GLN A 26 -2.16 1.59 -15.60
CA GLN A 26 -0.70 1.61 -15.63
C GLN A 26 -0.10 0.48 -14.79
N PHE A 27 -0.62 0.25 -13.58
CA PHE A 27 -0.15 -0.84 -12.73
C PHE A 27 -0.36 -2.21 -13.41
N LYS A 28 -1.52 -2.42 -14.04
CA LYS A 28 -1.82 -3.67 -14.75
C LYS A 28 -0.87 -3.89 -15.92
N GLU A 29 -0.58 -2.85 -16.69
CA GLU A 29 0.36 -2.89 -17.82
C GLU A 29 1.79 -3.17 -17.36
N ASP A 30 2.26 -2.48 -16.31
CA ASP A 30 3.57 -2.70 -15.70
C ASP A 30 3.72 -4.15 -15.21
N LEU A 31 2.73 -4.65 -14.47
CA LEU A 31 2.74 -6.01 -13.93
C LEU A 31 2.71 -7.06 -15.05
N ALA A 32 1.88 -6.85 -16.08
CA ALA A 32 1.82 -7.72 -17.25
C ALA A 32 3.15 -7.73 -18.02
N TRP A 33 3.86 -6.60 -18.09
CA TRP A 33 5.20 -6.54 -18.66
C TRP A 33 6.19 -7.35 -17.83
N TRP A 34 6.19 -7.20 -16.50
CA TRP A 34 7.06 -7.99 -15.61
C TRP A 34 6.83 -9.49 -15.71
N PHE A 35 5.58 -9.94 -15.86
CA PHE A 35 5.30 -11.36 -16.11
C PHE A 35 5.96 -11.90 -17.38
N LYS A 36 6.17 -11.05 -18.39
CA LYS A 36 6.81 -11.42 -19.65
C LYS A 36 8.34 -11.30 -19.61
N THR A 37 8.89 -10.40 -18.80
CA THR A 37 10.32 -10.04 -18.85
C THR A 37 11.12 -10.49 -17.64
N ASP A 38 10.53 -10.48 -16.45
CA ASP A 38 11.17 -10.93 -15.21
C ASP A 38 10.10 -11.38 -14.19
N TYR A 39 9.80 -12.68 -14.22
CA TYR A 39 8.81 -13.28 -13.32
C TYR A 39 9.17 -13.10 -11.84
N LYS A 40 10.46 -13.00 -11.48
CA LYS A 40 10.85 -12.81 -10.07
C LYS A 40 10.42 -11.43 -9.57
N LYS A 41 10.48 -10.40 -10.42
CA LYS A 41 9.96 -9.09 -10.10
C LYS A 41 8.44 -9.09 -10.03
N ALA A 42 7.74 -9.76 -10.95
CA ALA A 42 6.29 -9.92 -10.88
C ALA A 42 5.84 -10.58 -9.55
N SER A 43 6.51 -11.67 -9.14
CA SER A 43 6.26 -12.33 -7.86
C SER A 43 6.49 -11.39 -6.68
N LYS A 44 7.62 -10.66 -6.67
CA LYS A 44 7.94 -9.69 -5.61
C LYS A 44 6.92 -8.55 -5.53
N ILE A 45 6.39 -8.10 -6.66
CA ILE A 45 5.34 -7.07 -6.69
C ILE A 45 4.06 -7.59 -6.01
N LEU A 46 3.67 -8.84 -6.26
CA LEU A 46 2.53 -9.45 -5.58
C LEU A 46 2.77 -9.62 -4.07
N ASP A 47 3.98 -10.00 -3.65
CA ASP A 47 4.34 -10.04 -2.22
C ASP A 47 4.22 -8.66 -1.57
N LEU A 48 4.66 -7.60 -2.27
CA LEU A 48 4.53 -6.21 -1.81
C LEU A 48 3.06 -5.78 -1.74
N VAL A 49 2.22 -6.15 -2.72
CA VAL A 49 0.77 -5.90 -2.68
C VAL A 49 0.15 -6.55 -1.44
N THR A 50 0.44 -7.82 -1.17
CA THR A 50 -0.04 -8.51 0.03
C THR A 50 0.43 -7.80 1.31
N ALA A 51 1.70 -7.38 1.38
CA ALA A 51 2.23 -6.65 2.53
C ALA A 51 1.56 -5.29 2.74
N VAL A 52 1.29 -4.54 1.65
CA VAL A 52 0.60 -3.25 1.70
C VAL A 52 -0.84 -3.42 2.18
N MET A 53 -1.54 -4.48 1.75
CA MET A 53 -2.90 -4.77 2.22
C MET A 53 -2.95 -5.13 3.71
N ALA A 54 -1.89 -5.73 4.25
CA ALA A 54 -1.78 -6.05 5.67
C ALA A 54 -1.45 -4.80 6.52
N ASP A 55 -0.44 -4.02 6.10
CA ASP A 55 -0.11 -2.73 6.71
C ASP A 55 0.49 -1.82 5.62
N PRO A 56 -0.20 -0.74 5.20
CA PRO A 56 0.28 0.11 4.12
C PRO A 56 1.52 0.92 4.49
N PHE A 57 1.82 1.13 5.77
CA PHE A 57 2.86 2.04 6.23
C PHE A 57 4.12 1.33 6.72
N GLN A 58 4.05 0.03 6.96
CA GLN A 58 5.17 -0.77 7.48
C GLN A 58 5.44 -2.05 6.68
N GLY A 59 6.57 -2.69 6.97
CA GLY A 59 6.94 -4.00 6.43
C GLY A 59 7.97 -3.95 5.29
N ILE A 60 7.91 -4.96 4.42
CA ILE A 60 8.93 -5.18 3.38
C ILE A 60 8.92 -4.05 2.33
N GLY A 61 10.08 -3.87 1.68
CA GLY A 61 10.23 -2.91 0.59
C GLY A 61 10.49 -1.48 1.03
N LYS A 62 10.78 -1.20 2.31
CA LYS A 62 11.09 0.16 2.81
C LYS A 62 10.02 1.19 2.41
N PRO A 63 8.84 1.19 3.07
CA PRO A 63 7.77 2.12 2.79
C PRO A 63 8.23 3.57 2.98
N GLU A 64 8.01 4.41 1.97
CA GLU A 64 8.41 5.82 1.97
C GLU A 64 7.24 6.70 1.45
N PRO A 65 6.79 7.73 2.18
CA PRO A 65 5.74 8.63 1.72
C PRO A 65 6.25 9.56 0.61
N LEU A 66 5.47 9.73 -0.46
CA LEU A 66 5.76 10.63 -1.58
C LEU A 66 5.11 12.00 -1.35
N LYS A 67 5.87 12.92 -0.77
CA LYS A 67 5.39 14.22 -0.27
C LYS A 67 4.84 15.20 -1.32
N TYR A 68 5.04 14.94 -2.62
CA TYR A 68 4.73 15.89 -3.69
C TYR A 68 3.54 15.50 -4.58
N LEU A 69 2.92 14.35 -4.33
CA LEU A 69 1.91 13.72 -5.20
C LEU A 69 0.54 13.57 -4.51
N ASP A 70 0.23 14.44 -3.56
CA ASP A 70 -0.90 14.38 -2.61
C ASP A 70 -0.57 13.66 -1.29
N ALA A 71 -1.26 14.05 -0.21
CA ALA A 71 -1.19 13.35 1.06
C ALA A 71 -1.66 11.89 0.83
N ASP A 72 -0.95 10.93 1.40
CA ASP A 72 -1.25 9.48 1.34
C ASP A 72 -0.79 8.68 0.11
N VAL A 73 0.06 9.25 -0.76
CA VAL A 73 0.81 8.45 -1.75
C VAL A 73 2.09 7.90 -1.12
N TRP A 74 2.33 6.60 -1.32
CA TRP A 74 3.47 5.86 -0.78
C TRP A 74 4.19 5.06 -1.85
N SER A 75 5.46 4.75 -1.57
CA SER A 75 6.28 3.90 -2.41
C SER A 75 6.95 2.79 -1.61
N ARG A 76 7.16 1.63 -2.26
CA ARG A 76 8.02 0.54 -1.78
C ARG A 76 8.99 0.10 -2.87
N ARG A 77 10.20 -0.27 -2.48
CA ARG A 77 11.28 -0.77 -3.32
C ARG A 77 10.99 -2.16 -3.86
N ILE A 78 10.86 -2.26 -5.17
CA ILE A 78 10.94 -3.53 -5.89
C ILE A 78 12.42 -3.89 -6.05
N ASP A 79 13.24 -2.95 -6.47
CA ASP A 79 14.70 -3.03 -6.48
C ASP A 79 15.33 -1.64 -6.29
N LEU A 80 16.54 -1.41 -6.80
CA LEU A 80 17.20 -0.11 -6.70
C LEU A 80 16.51 0.95 -7.57
N GLU A 81 15.96 0.55 -8.72
CA GLU A 81 15.39 1.44 -9.75
C GLU A 81 13.87 1.55 -9.62
N HIS A 82 13.18 0.43 -9.46
CA HIS A 82 11.73 0.37 -9.56
C HIS A 82 11.05 0.43 -8.20
N ARG A 83 9.87 1.03 -8.19
CA ARG A 83 9.02 1.20 -7.01
C ARG A 83 7.61 0.73 -7.30
N LEU A 84 6.99 0.08 -6.31
CA LEU A 84 5.54 -0.06 -6.22
C LEU A 84 5.00 1.25 -5.63
N ILE A 85 4.15 1.95 -6.39
CA ILE A 85 3.51 3.20 -5.97
C ILE A 85 2.04 2.91 -5.66
N TYR A 86 1.54 3.39 -4.53
CA TYR A 86 0.16 3.19 -4.11
C TYR A 86 -0.39 4.38 -3.31
N LEU A 87 -1.70 4.60 -3.39
CA LEU A 87 -2.45 5.59 -2.63
C LEU A 87 -3.27 4.88 -1.55
N VAL A 88 -3.17 5.36 -0.31
CA VAL A 88 -3.88 4.78 0.83
C VAL A 88 -5.16 5.55 1.10
N GLY A 89 -6.30 4.93 0.79
CA GLY A 89 -7.62 5.43 1.15
C GLY A 89 -8.19 4.80 2.43
N SER A 90 -9.34 5.30 2.86
CA SER A 90 -10.07 4.79 4.03
C SER A 90 -10.65 3.39 3.78
N THR A 91 -11.17 3.14 2.57
CA THR A 91 -11.85 1.88 2.19
C THR A 91 -11.13 1.12 1.08
N GLN A 92 -10.16 1.73 0.40
CA GLN A 92 -9.46 1.16 -0.74
C GLN A 92 -7.98 1.56 -0.71
N ILE A 93 -7.10 0.70 -1.20
CA ILE A 93 -5.71 1.04 -1.55
C ILE A 93 -5.57 0.92 -3.05
N ASP A 94 -5.20 2.01 -3.71
CA ASP A 94 -5.01 2.04 -5.16
C ASP A 94 -3.55 1.82 -5.50
N PHE A 95 -3.24 0.71 -6.17
CA PHE A 95 -1.92 0.44 -6.73
C PHE A 95 -1.80 1.14 -8.08
N LEU A 96 -0.89 2.11 -8.15
CA LEU A 96 -0.81 3.10 -9.22
C LEU A 96 0.21 2.72 -10.31
N ALA A 97 1.39 2.24 -9.92
CA ALA A 97 2.46 1.85 -10.84
C ALA A 97 3.42 0.86 -10.16
N CYS A 98 4.08 0.00 -10.93
CA CYS A 98 5.11 -0.92 -10.41
C CYS A 98 6.33 -1.05 -11.33
N ARG A 99 6.52 -0.08 -12.22
CA ARG A 99 7.70 0.05 -13.06
C ARG A 99 8.07 1.51 -13.22
N PHE A 100 9.37 1.78 -13.15
CA PHE A 100 9.87 3.10 -13.51
C PHE A 100 9.96 3.17 -15.03
N HIS A 101 9.36 4.21 -15.61
CA HIS A 101 9.54 4.55 -17.01
C HIS A 101 10.55 5.69 -17.05
N TYR A 102 11.78 5.43 -17.52
CA TYR A 102 12.59 6.54 -18.01
C TYR A 102 11.77 7.19 -19.11
N LYS A 103 11.41 8.46 -18.93
CA LYS A 103 10.90 9.26 -20.04
C LYS A 103 12.01 9.26 -21.10
N ASP A 104 11.66 8.88 -22.32
CA ASP A 104 12.43 9.23 -23.51
C ASP A 104 12.70 10.74 -23.55
#